data_AF-A0A538PI32-F1
#
_entry.id   AF-A0A538PI32-F1
#
_cell.length_a   1.000
_cell.length_b   1.000
_cell.length_c   1.000
_cell.angle_alpha   90.00
_cell.angle_beta   90.00
_cell.angle_gamma   90.00
#
_symmetry.space_group_name_H-M   'P 1'
#
loop_
_entity.id
_entity.type
_entity.pdbx_description
1 polymer ?
#
loop_
_entity_poly.entity_id
_entity_poly.type
_entity_poly.pdbx_seq_one_letter_code
_entity_poly.pdbx_strand_id
1 'polypeptide(L)'
;IPVDGVVERGIAMVDQKMLTGESRPVRKEKGSDVLAGTALVDGKLYVVATAVADATRAGWIIRALDEVPAQDTRAAAYANRVADGLVGPTFALAGLSLLVSGSLRGAASILIVDFATGIRLSAPTTIMATLTRAAADGVLIKSGRALEQLAAVDAILFDKTGTLTLGDPAVSDVRTLNGYSEEEILGLAAAAEIRLRHPAARALVRHTPGARGSWSRPGSHFPPMATSTTCVASRNRSRGSPRTVARSASSRIAIRHDPRPATSSTGCAEAASRRSGLRQGTRR
;
A
#
# COMPACT_ATOMS: atom_id res chain seq x y z
N ILE A 1 -12.44 -5.36 18.11
CA ILE A 1 -13.67 -6.17 18.05
C ILE A 1 -13.27 -7.57 17.65
N PRO A 2 -13.56 -8.60 18.47
CA PRO A 2 -13.00 -9.95 18.29
C PRO A 2 -13.72 -10.79 17.24
N VAL A 3 -15.00 -10.54 16.96
CA VAL A 3 -15.86 -11.35 16.09
C VAL A 3 -16.68 -10.47 15.15
N ASP A 4 -17.19 -11.06 14.07
CA ASP A 4 -18.18 -10.42 13.21
C ASP A 4 -19.55 -10.51 13.90
N GLY A 5 -20.35 -9.45 13.80
CA GLY A 5 -21.64 -9.43 14.46
C GLY A 5 -22.47 -8.19 14.17
N VAL A 6 -23.63 -8.14 14.81
CA VAL A 6 -24.56 -7.00 14.75
C VAL A 6 -24.67 -6.37 16.14
N VAL A 7 -24.68 -5.04 16.19
CA VAL A 7 -24.84 -4.31 17.45
C VAL A 7 -26.27 -4.48 17.98
N GLU A 8 -26.39 -5.04 19.19
CA GLU A 8 -27.66 -5.17 19.93
C GLU A 8 -27.95 -3.88 20.71
N ARG A 9 -26.94 -3.32 21.39
CA ARG A 9 -27.05 -2.12 22.24
C ARG A 9 -25.75 -1.33 22.25
N GLY A 10 -25.87 -0.02 22.51
CA GLY A 10 -24.75 0.90 22.63
C GLY A 10 -24.45 1.70 21.37
N ILE A 11 -23.58 2.69 21.52
CA ILE A 11 -23.13 3.58 20.46
C ILE A 11 -21.61 3.71 20.61
N ALA A 12 -20.90 3.55 19.50
CA ALA A 12 -19.44 3.71 19.48
C ALA A 12 -18.92 4.13 18.12
N MET A 13 -17.71 4.66 18.12
CA MET A 13 -16.91 4.91 16.92
C MET A 13 -15.97 3.73 16.69
N VAL A 14 -16.02 3.13 15.51
CA VAL A 14 -15.20 1.97 15.15
C VAL A 14 -14.28 2.34 13.99
N ASP A 15 -12.98 2.14 14.17
CA ASP A 15 -11.97 2.27 13.14
C ASP A 15 -11.87 0.96 12.35
N GLN A 16 -12.18 1.05 11.06
CA GLN A 16 -12.18 -0.07 10.11
C GLN A 16 -11.07 0.06 9.06
N LYS A 17 -10.07 0.94 9.28
CA LYS A 17 -8.99 1.24 8.33
C LYS A 17 -8.24 0.00 7.86
N MET A 18 -7.97 -0.94 8.76
CA MET A 18 -7.20 -2.16 8.45
C MET A 18 -7.90 -3.08 7.44
N LEU A 19 -9.25 -3.04 7.36
CA LEU A 19 -10.03 -3.90 6.45
C LEU A 19 -10.57 -3.15 5.24
N THR A 20 -10.95 -1.88 5.42
CA THR A 20 -11.65 -1.09 4.38
C THR A 20 -10.77 -0.06 3.71
N GLY A 21 -9.60 0.26 4.30
CA GLY A 21 -8.75 1.38 3.87
C GLY A 21 -9.29 2.76 4.25
N GLU A 22 -10.55 2.86 4.70
CA GLU A 22 -11.17 4.12 5.07
C GLU A 22 -10.60 4.66 6.38
N SER A 23 -10.09 5.89 6.34
CA SER A 23 -9.41 6.51 7.49
C SER A 23 -10.36 7.13 8.52
N ARG A 24 -11.65 7.26 8.20
CA ARG A 24 -12.65 7.83 9.11
C ARG A 24 -13.29 6.72 9.95
N PRO A 25 -13.23 6.81 11.29
CA PRO A 25 -14.01 5.92 12.15
C PRO A 25 -15.49 6.05 11.82
N VAL A 26 -16.18 4.92 11.76
CA VAL A 26 -17.59 4.84 11.42
C VAL A 26 -18.39 4.73 12.71
N ARG A 27 -19.44 5.53 12.83
CA ARG A 27 -20.38 5.45 13.95
C ARG A 27 -21.20 4.17 13.82
N LYS A 28 -21.26 3.39 14.89
CA LYS A 28 -22.02 2.14 14.97
C LYS A 28 -23.06 2.25 16.08
N GLU A 29 -24.28 1.88 15.77
CA GLU A 29 -25.43 1.87 16.66
C GLU A 29 -26.25 0.59 16.44
N LYS A 30 -27.34 0.42 17.20
CA LYS A 30 -28.17 -0.79 17.13
C LYS A 30 -28.53 -1.15 15.68
N GLY A 31 -28.34 -2.42 15.31
CA GLY A 31 -28.56 -2.94 13.97
C GLY A 31 -27.38 -2.74 13.00
N SER A 32 -26.30 -2.06 13.40
CA SER A 32 -25.11 -1.91 12.57
C SER A 32 -24.23 -3.15 12.60
N ASP A 33 -23.66 -3.52 11.45
CA ASP A 33 -22.64 -4.57 11.37
C ASP A 33 -21.30 -4.11 11.94
N VAL A 34 -20.62 -5.00 12.66
CA VAL A 34 -19.25 -4.85 13.13
C VAL A 34 -18.39 -6.00 12.63
N LEU A 35 -17.12 -5.72 12.38
CA LEU A 35 -16.19 -6.66 11.77
C LEU A 35 -15.07 -7.03 12.74
N ALA A 36 -14.69 -8.30 12.77
CA ALA A 36 -13.55 -8.83 13.47
C ALA A 36 -12.27 -8.14 13.01
N GLY A 37 -11.37 -7.81 13.95
CA GLY A 37 -10.12 -7.11 13.65
C GLY A 37 -10.25 -5.59 13.53
N THR A 38 -11.46 -5.02 13.61
CA THR A 38 -11.64 -3.55 13.69
C THR A 38 -11.46 -3.03 15.12
N ALA A 39 -11.05 -1.77 15.28
CA ALA A 39 -10.73 -1.19 16.57
C ALA A 39 -11.87 -0.30 17.09
N LEU A 40 -12.29 -0.51 18.34
CA LEU A 40 -13.22 0.39 19.02
C LEU A 40 -12.44 1.64 19.46
N VAL A 41 -12.79 2.81 18.95
CA VAL A 41 -12.07 4.07 19.25
C VAL A 41 -12.64 4.71 20.51
N ASP A 42 -13.96 4.79 20.60
CA ASP A 42 -14.68 5.46 21.68
C ASP A 42 -16.11 4.91 21.80
N GLY A 43 -16.64 4.86 23.03
CA GLY A 43 -17.97 4.33 23.35
C GLY A 43 -17.97 2.87 23.83
N LYS A 44 -19.15 2.26 23.86
CA LYS A 44 -19.36 0.85 24.24
C LYS A 44 -20.42 0.20 23.35
N LEU A 45 -20.17 -1.03 22.92
CA LEU A 45 -21.09 -1.83 22.10
C LEU A 45 -21.32 -3.19 22.75
N TYR A 46 -22.56 -3.65 22.68
CA TYR A 46 -22.98 -5.02 22.94
C TYR A 46 -23.33 -5.62 21.59
N VAL A 47 -22.65 -6.70 21.22
CA VAL A 47 -22.69 -7.26 19.86
C VAL A 47 -23.17 -8.70 19.94
N VAL A 48 -24.14 -9.06 19.11
CA VAL A 48 -24.50 -10.46 18.85
C VAL A 48 -23.54 -10.99 17.80
N ALA A 49 -22.80 -12.04 18.13
CA ALA A 49 -21.88 -12.68 17.20
C ALA A 49 -22.66 -13.37 16.08
N THR A 50 -22.34 -13.05 14.82
CA THR A 50 -22.91 -13.72 13.64
C THR A 50 -21.92 -14.68 13.00
N ALA A 51 -20.61 -14.40 13.11
CA ALA A 51 -19.57 -15.30 12.66
C ALA A 51 -18.33 -15.23 13.57
N VAL A 52 -17.70 -16.37 13.78
CA VAL A 52 -16.56 -16.56 14.69
C VAL A 52 -15.41 -17.27 13.98
N ALA A 53 -14.18 -17.04 14.45
CA ALA A 53 -12.96 -17.63 13.88
C ALA A 53 -12.88 -17.46 12.36
N ASP A 54 -12.66 -18.56 11.62
CA ASP A 54 -12.46 -18.57 10.17
C ASP A 54 -13.69 -18.14 9.36
N ALA A 55 -14.88 -18.15 9.98
CA ALA A 55 -16.11 -17.68 9.35
C ALA A 55 -16.25 -16.15 9.33
N THR A 56 -15.38 -15.42 10.06
CA THR A 56 -15.34 -13.95 10.00
C THR A 56 -14.82 -13.47 8.65
N ARG A 57 -15.14 -12.24 8.23
CA ARG A 57 -14.60 -11.64 7.00
C ARG A 57 -13.07 -11.58 7.02
N ALA A 58 -12.48 -11.28 8.19
CA ALA A 58 -11.03 -11.29 8.36
C ALA A 58 -10.46 -12.71 8.18
N GLY A 59 -11.11 -13.72 8.78
CA GLY A 59 -10.76 -15.14 8.60
C GLY A 59 -10.87 -15.59 7.15
N TRP A 60 -11.93 -15.20 6.45
CA TRP A 60 -12.09 -15.47 5.02
C TRP A 60 -10.97 -14.84 4.18
N ILE A 61 -10.56 -13.60 4.47
CA ILE A 61 -9.43 -12.94 3.77
C ILE A 61 -8.14 -13.73 4.01
N ILE A 62 -7.86 -14.13 5.25
CA ILE A 62 -6.66 -14.92 5.58
C ILE A 62 -6.68 -16.25 4.83
N ARG A 63 -7.82 -16.97 4.86
CA ARG A 63 -7.96 -18.24 4.15
C ARG A 63 -7.82 -18.08 2.64
N ALA A 64 -8.41 -17.03 2.07
CA ALA A 64 -8.26 -16.72 0.65
C ALA A 64 -6.81 -16.39 0.27
N LEU A 65 -6.01 -15.85 1.19
CA LEU A 65 -4.58 -15.63 1.00
C LEU A 65 -3.76 -16.93 1.13
N ASP A 66 -4.11 -17.79 2.08
CA ASP A 66 -3.44 -19.09 2.30
C ASP A 66 -3.76 -20.10 1.19
N GLU A 67 -4.95 -20.01 0.59
CA GLU A 67 -5.37 -20.85 -0.54
C GLU A 67 -4.59 -20.55 -1.84
N VAL A 68 -3.73 -19.53 -1.86
CA VAL A 68 -2.78 -19.30 -2.97
C VAL A 68 -1.57 -20.23 -2.75
N PRO A 69 -1.45 -21.34 -3.50
CA PRO A 69 -0.38 -22.29 -3.26
C PRO A 69 0.98 -21.63 -3.46
N ALA A 70 2.02 -22.12 -2.78
CA ALA A 70 3.40 -21.83 -3.13
C ALA A 70 3.66 -22.37 -4.56
N GLN A 71 3.38 -21.55 -5.56
CA GLN A 71 3.42 -21.99 -6.96
C GLN A 71 4.83 -21.90 -7.50
N ASP A 72 5.27 -22.97 -8.16
CA ASP A 72 6.42 -22.94 -9.04
C ASP A 72 6.31 -21.79 -10.04
N THR A 73 7.43 -21.16 -10.34
CA THR A 73 7.49 -20.08 -11.33
C THR A 73 7.27 -20.63 -12.74
N ARG A 74 6.74 -19.80 -13.65
CA ARG A 74 6.53 -20.19 -15.05
C ARG A 74 7.85 -20.61 -15.70
N ALA A 75 8.95 -19.95 -15.35
CA ALA A 75 10.29 -20.29 -15.78
C ALA A 75 10.74 -21.67 -15.27
N ALA A 76 10.51 -22.00 -13.99
CA ALA A 76 10.83 -23.32 -13.46
C ALA A 76 9.98 -24.42 -14.09
N ALA A 77 8.67 -24.18 -14.27
CA ALA A 77 7.78 -25.12 -14.96
C ALA A 77 8.16 -25.31 -16.43
N TYR A 78 8.60 -24.25 -17.12
CA TYR A 78 9.12 -24.35 -18.48
C TYR A 78 10.41 -25.18 -18.54
N ALA A 79 11.38 -24.89 -17.67
CA ALA A 79 12.62 -25.65 -17.58
C ALA A 79 12.37 -27.14 -17.31
N ASN A 80 11.46 -27.47 -16.39
CA ASN A 80 11.06 -28.85 -16.11
C ASN A 80 10.44 -29.52 -17.34
N ARG A 81 9.51 -28.84 -18.05
CA ARG A 81 8.91 -29.42 -19.28
C ARG A 81 9.92 -29.68 -20.38
N VAL A 82 10.90 -28.78 -20.57
CA VAL A 82 11.98 -28.99 -21.53
C VAL A 82 12.85 -30.18 -21.11
N ALA A 83 13.22 -30.27 -19.83
CA ALA A 83 13.99 -31.38 -19.29
C ALA A 83 13.27 -32.73 -19.45
N ASP A 84 11.97 -32.77 -19.15
CA ASP A 84 11.13 -33.96 -19.32
C ASP A 84 10.99 -34.37 -20.79
N GLY A 85 10.89 -33.39 -21.69
CA GLY A 85 10.83 -33.62 -23.14
C GLY A 85 12.08 -34.27 -23.73
N LEU A 86 13.25 -34.11 -23.09
CA LEU A 86 14.51 -34.71 -23.53
C LEU A 86 14.67 -36.17 -23.10
N VAL A 87 13.87 -36.65 -22.14
CA VAL A 87 13.96 -38.02 -21.64
C VAL A 87 13.68 -39.04 -22.75
N GLY A 88 12.58 -38.86 -23.49
CA GLY A 88 12.17 -39.75 -24.58
C GLY A 88 13.23 -39.90 -25.68
N PRO A 89 13.72 -38.78 -26.28
CA PRO A 89 14.80 -38.81 -27.26
C PRO A 89 16.09 -39.46 -26.74
N THR A 90 16.45 -39.25 -25.48
CA THR A 90 17.65 -39.84 -24.87
C THR A 90 17.53 -41.37 -24.78
N PHE A 91 16.38 -41.88 -24.35
CA PHE A 91 16.10 -43.33 -24.36
C PHE A 91 16.07 -43.90 -25.77
N ALA A 92 15.47 -43.19 -26.73
CA ALA A 92 15.43 -43.62 -28.13
C ALA A 92 16.84 -43.71 -28.74
N LEU A 93 17.69 -42.72 -28.46
CA LEU A 93 19.08 -42.70 -28.95
C LEU A 93 19.92 -43.81 -28.30
N ALA A 94 19.76 -44.03 -26.99
CA ALA A 94 20.43 -45.12 -26.29
C ALA A 94 19.98 -46.50 -26.82
N GLY A 95 18.67 -46.68 -27.07
CA GLY A 95 18.12 -47.90 -27.66
C GLY A 95 18.61 -48.13 -29.09
N LEU A 96 18.65 -47.08 -29.91
CA LEU A 96 19.18 -47.15 -31.28
C LEU A 96 20.68 -47.50 -31.28
N SER A 97 21.46 -46.88 -30.40
CA SER A 97 22.88 -47.19 -30.23
C SER A 97 23.11 -48.66 -29.85
N LEU A 98 22.26 -49.21 -28.96
CA LEU A 98 22.30 -50.62 -28.59
C LEU A 98 21.95 -51.54 -29.77
N LEU A 99 20.92 -51.20 -30.56
CA LEU A 99 20.51 -51.98 -31.71
C LEU A 99 21.56 -52.01 -32.82
N VAL A 100 22.23 -50.88 -33.09
CA VAL A 100 23.23 -50.77 -34.16
C VAL A 100 24.59 -51.34 -33.73
N SER A 101 25.05 -51.04 -32.51
CA SER A 101 26.40 -51.38 -32.06
C SER A 101 26.48 -52.68 -31.26
N GLY A 102 25.36 -53.18 -30.72
CA GLY A 102 25.32 -54.32 -29.79
C GLY A 102 26.01 -54.07 -28.44
N SER A 103 26.54 -52.88 -28.21
CA SER A 103 27.35 -52.54 -27.04
C SER A 103 26.51 -51.91 -25.94
N LEU A 104 26.27 -52.66 -24.86
CA LEU A 104 25.62 -52.14 -23.67
C LEU A 104 26.37 -50.97 -23.04
N ARG A 105 27.71 -50.97 -23.16
CA ARG A 105 28.56 -49.86 -22.67
C ARG A 105 28.28 -48.57 -23.44
N GLY A 106 28.13 -48.64 -24.77
CA GLY A 106 27.84 -47.47 -25.60
C GLY A 106 26.47 -46.86 -25.31
N ALA A 107 25.45 -47.71 -25.10
CA ALA A 107 24.11 -47.25 -24.71
C ALA A 107 24.11 -46.63 -23.30
N ALA A 108 24.81 -47.24 -22.34
CA ALA A 108 24.94 -46.71 -20.98
C ALA A 108 25.65 -45.34 -20.97
N SER A 109 26.69 -45.15 -21.79
CA SER A 109 27.38 -43.86 -21.91
C SER A 109 26.44 -42.73 -22.33
N ILE A 110 25.48 -42.99 -23.22
CA ILE A 110 24.48 -42.00 -23.66
C ILE A 110 23.53 -41.64 -22.52
N LEU A 111 23.06 -42.64 -21.76
CA LEU A 111 22.15 -42.43 -20.62
C LEU A 111 22.81 -41.71 -19.44
N ILE A 112 24.14 -41.83 -19.29
CA ILE A 112 24.91 -41.15 -18.25
C ILE A 112 25.02 -39.64 -18.54
N VAL A 113 24.90 -39.21 -19.80
CA VAL A 113 24.95 -37.78 -20.12
C VAL A 113 23.68 -37.08 -19.65
N ASP A 114 23.79 -36.36 -18.54
CA ASP A 114 22.69 -35.64 -17.93
C ASP A 114 22.55 -34.21 -18.49
N PHE A 115 21.64 -34.05 -19.43
CA PHE A 115 21.24 -32.73 -19.95
C PHE A 115 20.16 -32.06 -19.09
N ALA A 116 19.48 -32.80 -18.22
CA ALA A 116 18.29 -32.33 -17.51
C ALA A 116 18.64 -31.49 -16.27
N THR A 117 19.67 -31.88 -15.51
CA THR A 117 20.00 -31.22 -14.23
C THR A 117 20.35 -29.75 -14.40
N GLY A 118 21.17 -29.41 -15.40
CA GLY A 118 21.52 -28.01 -15.69
C GLY A 118 20.29 -27.16 -16.03
N ILE A 119 19.38 -27.70 -16.85
CA ILE A 119 18.15 -27.03 -17.25
C ILE A 119 17.25 -26.81 -16.03
N ARG A 120 17.00 -27.84 -15.22
CA ARG A 120 16.15 -27.74 -14.02
C ARG A 120 16.69 -26.76 -12.98
N LEU A 121 18.01 -26.68 -12.83
CA LEU A 121 18.64 -25.81 -11.85
C LEU A 121 18.70 -24.34 -12.28
N SER A 122 18.69 -24.06 -13.60
CA SER A 122 18.85 -22.71 -14.13
C SER A 122 17.80 -21.71 -13.64
N ALA A 123 16.53 -22.10 -13.63
CA ALA A 123 15.43 -21.23 -13.23
C ALA A 123 15.44 -20.85 -11.73
N PRO A 124 15.46 -21.80 -10.77
CA PRO A 124 15.45 -21.47 -9.35
C PRO A 124 16.71 -20.72 -8.91
N THR A 125 17.88 -21.03 -9.49
CA THR A 125 19.12 -20.29 -9.16
C THR A 125 19.07 -18.84 -9.63
N THR A 126 18.58 -18.60 -10.85
CA THR A 126 18.40 -17.24 -11.40
C THR A 126 17.40 -16.43 -10.57
N ILE A 127 16.27 -17.03 -10.20
CA ILE A 127 15.26 -16.39 -9.35
C ILE A 127 15.87 -16.06 -7.99
N MET A 128 16.52 -17.01 -7.35
CA MET A 128 17.11 -16.79 -6.02
C MET A 128 18.16 -15.69 -6.05
N ALA A 129 19.07 -15.71 -7.03
CA ALA A 129 20.07 -14.66 -7.21
C ALA A 129 19.41 -13.27 -7.41
N THR A 130 18.32 -13.20 -8.19
CA THR A 130 17.59 -11.95 -8.42
C THR A 130 16.89 -11.44 -7.16
N LEU A 131 16.27 -12.32 -6.38
CA LEU A 131 15.64 -11.98 -5.11
C LEU A 131 16.68 -11.48 -4.09
N THR A 132 17.83 -12.15 -3.99
CA THR A 132 18.94 -11.72 -3.13
C THR A 132 19.46 -10.35 -3.54
N ARG A 133 19.61 -10.11 -4.85
CA ARG A 133 20.08 -8.82 -5.36
C ARG A 133 19.07 -7.71 -5.11
N ALA A 134 17.79 -7.95 -5.36
CA ALA A 134 16.72 -6.99 -5.09
C ALA A 134 16.65 -6.61 -3.61
N ALA A 135 16.79 -7.59 -2.71
CA ALA A 135 16.81 -7.35 -1.27
C ALA A 135 18.02 -6.50 -0.85
N ALA A 136 19.20 -6.73 -1.43
CA ALA A 136 20.39 -5.90 -1.19
C ALA A 136 20.20 -4.44 -1.65
N ASP A 137 19.36 -4.22 -2.66
CA ASP A 137 19.00 -2.89 -3.16
C ASP A 137 17.74 -2.30 -2.45
N GLY A 138 17.30 -2.92 -1.34
CA GLY A 138 16.18 -2.44 -0.52
C GLY A 138 14.79 -2.76 -1.08
N VAL A 139 14.70 -3.60 -2.11
CA VAL A 139 13.43 -4.03 -2.73
C VAL A 139 13.08 -5.44 -2.27
N LEU A 140 12.10 -5.56 -1.38
CA LEU A 140 11.66 -6.86 -0.86
C LEU A 140 10.61 -7.49 -1.79
N ILE A 141 11.00 -8.56 -2.47
CA ILE A 141 10.11 -9.37 -3.33
C ILE A 141 9.82 -10.69 -2.61
N LYS A 142 8.54 -10.97 -2.34
CA LYS A 142 8.11 -12.11 -1.52
C LYS A 142 8.29 -13.48 -2.18
N SER A 143 8.28 -13.56 -3.51
CA SER A 143 8.37 -14.82 -4.24
C SER A 143 8.86 -14.65 -5.68
N GLY A 144 9.38 -15.72 -6.28
CA GLY A 144 9.77 -15.73 -7.69
C GLY A 144 8.61 -15.48 -8.66
N ARG A 145 7.38 -15.90 -8.30
CA ARG A 145 6.19 -15.60 -9.11
C ARG A 145 5.87 -14.10 -9.11
N ALA A 146 6.00 -13.43 -7.97
CA ALA A 146 5.79 -11.99 -7.90
C ALA A 146 6.78 -11.24 -8.81
N LEU A 147 8.03 -11.73 -8.91
CA LEU A 147 9.03 -11.21 -9.83
C LEU A 147 8.63 -11.42 -11.31
N GLU A 148 8.15 -12.60 -11.68
CA GLU A 148 7.66 -12.86 -13.04
C GLU A 148 6.42 -12.04 -13.40
N GLN A 149 5.49 -11.89 -12.46
CA GLN A 149 4.31 -11.05 -12.64
C GLN A 149 4.71 -9.60 -12.82
N LEU A 150 5.63 -9.10 -11.98
CA LEU A 150 6.16 -7.75 -12.10
C LEU A 150 6.80 -7.48 -13.47
N ALA A 151 7.50 -8.47 -14.04
CA ALA A 151 8.07 -8.36 -15.38
C ALA A 151 7.02 -8.25 -16.50
N ALA A 152 5.77 -8.65 -16.24
CA ALA A 152 4.64 -8.56 -17.17
C ALA A 152 3.66 -7.42 -16.85
N VAL A 153 3.96 -6.56 -15.86
CA VAL A 153 3.08 -5.45 -15.50
C VAL A 153 3.27 -4.29 -16.49
N ASP A 154 2.16 -3.86 -17.11
CA ASP A 154 2.14 -2.69 -18.00
C ASP A 154 1.63 -1.40 -17.30
N ALA A 155 0.91 -1.56 -16.18
CA ALA A 155 0.27 -0.45 -15.47
C ALA A 155 0.46 -0.57 -13.96
N ILE A 156 0.88 0.53 -13.32
CA ILE A 156 1.07 0.61 -11.88
C ILE A 156 0.02 1.58 -11.32
N LEU A 157 -0.84 1.08 -10.44
CA LEU A 157 -1.80 1.90 -9.70
C LEU A 157 -1.23 2.13 -8.31
N PHE A 158 -0.94 3.39 -7.99
CA PHE A 158 -0.47 3.78 -6.67
C PHE A 158 -1.64 4.15 -5.78
N ASP A 159 -1.64 3.63 -4.54
CA ASP A 159 -2.44 4.26 -3.49
C ASP A 159 -1.88 5.67 -3.20
N LYS A 160 -2.73 6.61 -2.81
CA LYS A 160 -2.28 7.96 -2.48
C LYS A 160 -1.70 8.01 -1.06
N THR A 161 -2.43 7.48 -0.10
CA THR A 161 -2.18 7.76 1.32
C THR A 161 -1.17 6.76 1.88
N GLY A 162 0.04 7.21 2.21
CA GLY A 162 1.10 6.33 2.72
C GLY A 162 1.96 5.67 1.64
N THR A 163 1.66 5.86 0.35
CA THR A 163 2.52 5.45 -0.77
C THR A 163 3.08 6.69 -1.48
N LEU A 164 2.22 7.49 -2.13
CA LEU A 164 2.66 8.75 -2.76
C LEU A 164 2.81 9.90 -1.75
N THR A 165 2.18 9.76 -0.58
CA THR A 165 2.20 10.79 0.46
C THR A 165 2.71 10.21 1.77
N LEU A 166 3.31 11.06 2.60
CA LEU A 166 3.89 10.68 3.90
C LEU A 166 2.86 10.19 4.93
N GLY A 167 1.56 10.28 4.63
CA GLY A 167 0.49 9.89 5.56
C GLY A 167 0.35 10.81 6.79
N ASP A 168 1.19 11.85 6.92
CA ASP A 168 1.12 12.87 7.97
C ASP A 168 0.67 14.21 7.37
N PRO A 169 -0.62 14.57 7.45
CA PRO A 169 -1.09 15.84 6.94
C PRO A 169 -0.52 17.00 7.76
N ALA A 170 -0.22 18.11 7.07
CA ALA A 170 0.24 19.36 7.64
C ALA A 170 -0.65 20.51 7.15
N VAL A 171 -0.79 21.55 7.97
CA VAL A 171 -1.43 22.81 7.54
C VAL A 171 -0.46 23.51 6.58
N SER A 172 -0.95 23.90 5.41
CA SER A 172 -0.14 24.53 4.35
C SER A 172 -0.44 26.00 4.13
N ASP A 173 -1.69 26.42 4.29
CA ASP A 173 -2.14 27.80 4.07
C ASP A 173 -3.32 28.08 5.00
N VAL A 174 -3.33 29.26 5.63
CA VAL A 174 -4.45 29.75 6.45
C VAL A 174 -4.95 31.05 5.83
N ARG A 175 -6.19 31.02 5.34
CA ARG A 175 -6.82 32.19 4.73
C ARG A 175 -7.83 32.78 5.70
N THR A 176 -7.54 33.98 6.16
CA THR A 176 -8.41 34.72 7.07
C THR A 176 -9.44 35.53 6.28
N LEU A 177 -10.58 35.79 6.91
CA LEU A 177 -11.65 36.67 6.40
C LEU A 177 -12.00 37.64 7.51
N ASN A 178 -12.57 38.80 7.18
CA ASN A 178 -13.12 39.75 8.15
C ASN A 178 -12.12 40.31 9.18
N GLY A 179 -10.83 40.39 8.83
CA GLY A 179 -9.81 41.03 9.67
C GLY A 179 -9.29 40.19 10.84
N TYR A 180 -9.69 38.92 10.97
CA TYR A 180 -9.09 38.01 11.94
C TYR A 180 -7.63 37.72 11.62
N SER A 181 -6.80 37.58 12.65
CA SER A 181 -5.42 37.12 12.51
C SER A 181 -5.37 35.60 12.28
N GLU A 182 -4.27 35.14 11.68
CA GLU A 182 -4.02 33.72 11.45
C GLU A 182 -3.95 32.94 12.77
N GLU A 183 -3.33 33.53 13.80
CA GLU A 183 -3.19 32.94 15.13
C GLU A 183 -4.54 32.78 15.83
N GLU A 184 -5.45 33.75 15.70
CA GLU A 184 -6.80 33.68 16.27
C GLU A 184 -7.60 32.53 15.64
N ILE A 185 -7.55 32.41 14.31
CA ILE A 185 -8.28 31.35 13.59
C ILE A 185 -7.69 29.98 13.89
N LEU A 186 -6.36 29.84 13.90
CA LEU A 186 -5.68 28.59 14.25
C LEU A 186 -5.98 28.18 15.70
N GLY A 187 -5.96 29.13 16.64
CA GLY A 187 -6.30 28.90 18.03
C GLY A 187 -7.73 28.37 18.22
N LEU A 188 -8.70 29.03 17.59
CA LEU A 188 -10.11 28.60 17.66
C LEU A 188 -10.32 27.23 17.00
N ALA A 189 -9.72 27.00 15.83
CA ALA A 189 -9.84 25.73 15.13
C ALA A 189 -9.15 24.59 15.90
N ALA A 190 -7.99 24.85 16.51
CA ALA A 190 -7.31 23.87 17.35
C ALA A 190 -8.12 23.54 18.61
N ALA A 191 -8.74 24.53 19.26
CA ALA A 191 -9.59 24.31 20.43
C ALA A 191 -10.83 23.45 20.11
N ALA A 192 -11.44 23.65 18.94
CA ALA A 192 -12.55 22.82 18.47
C ALA A 192 -12.12 21.38 18.17
N GLU A 193 -10.91 21.20 17.66
CA GLU A 193 -10.39 19.92 17.16
C GLU A 193 -9.53 19.16 18.18
N ILE A 194 -9.21 19.74 19.36
CA ILE A 194 -8.26 19.17 20.34
C ILE A 194 -8.64 17.78 20.85
N ARG A 195 -9.93 17.45 20.85
CA ARG A 195 -10.47 16.15 21.28
C ARG A 195 -10.61 15.14 20.15
N LEU A 196 -10.35 15.54 18.90
CA LEU A 196 -10.52 14.70 17.72
C LEU A 196 -9.20 14.04 17.33
N ARG A 197 -9.24 12.72 17.12
CA ARG A 197 -8.06 11.92 16.74
C ARG A 197 -7.79 11.89 15.22
N HIS A 198 -8.58 12.62 14.44
CA HIS A 198 -8.47 12.64 12.98
C HIS A 198 -7.10 13.19 12.53
N PRO A 199 -6.44 12.64 11.50
CA PRO A 199 -5.13 13.12 11.04
C PRO A 199 -5.09 14.63 10.76
N ALA A 200 -6.14 15.20 10.15
CA ALA A 200 -6.23 16.64 9.93
C ALA A 200 -6.41 17.46 11.23
N ALA A 201 -7.16 16.94 12.21
CA ALA A 201 -7.31 17.58 13.53
C ALA A 201 -5.95 17.63 14.24
N ARG A 202 -5.24 16.51 14.23
CA ARG A 202 -3.87 16.42 14.77
C ARG A 202 -2.90 17.34 14.04
N ALA A 203 -3.01 17.48 12.72
CA ALA A 203 -2.21 18.44 11.95
C ALA A 203 -2.42 19.87 12.46
N LEU A 204 -3.67 20.26 12.67
CA LEU A 204 -4.06 21.61 13.05
C LEU A 204 -3.66 21.95 14.50
N VAL A 205 -3.86 21.02 15.42
CA VAL A 205 -3.41 21.14 16.82
C VAL A 205 -1.88 21.19 16.92
N ARG A 206 -1.17 20.41 16.09
CA ARG A 206 0.32 20.44 16.06
C ARG A 206 0.85 21.74 15.45
N HIS A 207 0.16 22.30 14.47
CA HIS A 207 0.58 23.53 13.79
C HIS A 207 0.38 24.77 14.65
N THR A 208 -0.47 24.71 15.69
CA THR A 208 -0.77 25.84 16.56
C THR A 208 0.23 25.92 17.74
N PRO A 209 1.11 26.93 17.80
CA PRO A 209 2.03 27.10 18.92
C PRO A 209 1.26 27.34 20.22
N GLY A 210 1.65 26.68 21.32
CA GLY A 210 0.99 26.87 22.63
C GLY A 210 -0.30 26.08 22.83
N ALA A 211 -0.85 25.36 21.84
CA ALA A 211 -2.09 24.57 22.00
C ALA A 211 -2.07 23.56 23.17
N ARG A 212 -0.89 23.07 23.55
CA ARG A 212 -0.70 22.17 24.71
C ARG A 212 -0.34 22.87 26.04
N GLY A 213 0.00 24.16 26.02
CA GLY A 213 0.54 24.87 27.18
C GLY A 213 -0.13 26.21 27.55
N SER A 214 -0.84 26.87 26.63
CA SER A 214 -1.51 28.17 26.88
C SER A 214 -3.00 28.04 27.21
N TRP A 215 -3.63 26.91 26.86
CA TRP A 215 -5.06 26.65 27.09
C TRP A 215 -5.38 26.13 28.50
N SER A 216 -4.36 26.00 29.34
CA SER A 216 -4.47 25.73 30.77
C SER A 216 -4.56 27.00 31.62
N ARG A 217 -4.61 28.21 31.03
CA ARG A 217 -4.86 29.45 31.79
C ARG A 217 -6.36 29.58 32.06
N PRO A 218 -6.84 29.45 33.31
CA PRO A 218 -8.21 29.77 33.66
C PRO A 218 -8.33 31.30 33.60
N GLY A 219 -9.05 31.84 32.60
CA GLY A 219 -9.36 33.28 32.58
C GLY A 219 -9.43 33.98 31.23
N SER A 220 -9.04 33.37 30.10
CA SER A 220 -9.37 33.94 28.80
C SER A 220 -10.85 33.66 28.50
N HIS A 221 -11.70 34.63 28.85
CA HIS A 221 -13.10 34.65 28.46
C HIS A 221 -13.22 34.62 26.93
N PHE A 222 -13.41 33.42 26.38
CA PHE A 222 -14.13 33.28 25.13
C PHE A 222 -15.60 33.02 25.47
N PRO A 223 -16.55 33.60 24.71
CA PRO A 223 -17.96 33.30 24.89
C PRO A 223 -18.12 31.78 24.76
N PRO A 224 -18.99 31.15 25.60
CA PRO A 224 -19.31 29.75 25.42
C PRO A 224 -19.77 29.57 23.98
N MET A 225 -19.02 28.82 23.19
CA MET A 225 -19.53 28.39 21.90
C MET A 225 -20.74 27.53 22.20
N ALA A 226 -21.93 28.12 22.06
CA ALA A 226 -23.10 27.37 21.65
C ALA A 226 -22.66 26.45 20.50
N THR A 227 -23.20 25.26 20.46
CA THR A 227 -22.98 24.18 19.49
C THR A 227 -23.29 24.62 18.04
N SER A 228 -22.66 25.68 17.54
CA SER A 228 -22.55 25.99 16.13
C SER A 228 -21.47 25.07 15.58
N THR A 229 -21.93 24.05 14.88
CA THR A 229 -21.11 23.14 14.09
C THR A 229 -20.19 23.97 13.19
N THR A 230 -18.92 24.12 13.57
CA THR A 230 -17.89 24.64 12.66
C THR A 230 -17.58 23.52 11.67
N CYS A 231 -18.34 23.48 10.58
CA CYS A 231 -18.08 22.55 9.48
C CYS A 231 -16.79 22.97 8.77
N VAL A 232 -15.65 22.35 9.14
CA VAL A 232 -14.45 22.38 8.30
C VAL A 232 -14.71 21.49 7.09
N ALA A 233 -15.22 22.08 6.02
CA ALA A 233 -15.52 21.38 4.78
C ALA A 233 -14.22 21.04 4.03
N SER A 234 -13.78 19.78 4.07
CA SER A 234 -12.78 19.27 3.13
C SER A 234 -13.48 18.84 1.83
N ARG A 235 -13.29 19.58 0.74
CA ARG A 235 -13.68 19.11 -0.59
C ARG A 235 -12.61 18.16 -1.11
N ASN A 236 -12.93 16.87 -1.22
CA ASN A 236 -12.22 15.99 -2.14
C ASN A 236 -12.78 16.25 -3.54
N ARG A 237 -11.95 16.76 -4.45
CA ARG A 237 -12.38 17.12 -5.81
C ARG A 237 -12.35 15.87 -6.69
N SER A 238 -13.32 14.96 -6.50
CA SER A 238 -13.73 14.05 -7.57
C SER A 238 -14.88 14.71 -8.34
N ARG A 239 -14.84 14.68 -9.67
CA ARG A 239 -15.86 15.26 -10.53
C ARG A 239 -17.19 14.51 -10.31
N GLY A 240 -18.11 15.13 -9.55
CA GLY A 240 -19.44 14.59 -9.25
C GLY A 240 -20.35 15.68 -8.65
N SER A 241 -21.64 15.63 -8.97
CA SER A 241 -22.65 16.71 -8.87
C SER A 241 -22.75 17.44 -7.50
N PRO A 242 -23.21 18.70 -7.48
CA PRO A 242 -23.34 19.48 -6.25
C PRO A 242 -24.59 19.08 -5.48
N ARG A 243 -24.43 18.52 -4.28
CA ARG A 243 -25.54 18.43 -3.31
C ARG A 243 -25.20 19.12 -1.99
N THR A 244 -26.02 20.14 -1.72
CA THR A 244 -26.34 20.76 -0.43
C THR A 244 -25.26 21.64 0.22
N VAL A 245 -25.34 22.94 -0.06
CA VAL A 245 -24.71 24.00 0.74
C VAL A 245 -25.80 24.63 1.60
N ALA A 246 -25.81 24.36 2.90
CA ALA A 246 -26.60 25.15 3.84
C ALA A 246 -25.87 26.47 4.11
N ARG A 247 -26.61 27.58 4.02
CA ARG A 247 -26.12 28.95 4.25
C ARG A 247 -25.85 29.16 5.74
N SER A 248 -24.58 29.17 6.14
CA SER A 248 -24.08 30.01 7.23
C SER A 248 -22.67 30.49 6.88
N ALA A 249 -22.33 31.70 7.30
CA ALA A 249 -21.09 32.40 6.95
C ALA A 249 -19.87 31.51 7.24
N SER A 250 -19.26 30.96 6.18
CA SER A 250 -18.29 29.87 6.28
C SER A 250 -16.92 30.36 5.82
N SER A 251 -16.00 30.49 6.78
CA SER A 251 -14.57 30.53 6.53
C SER A 251 -14.11 29.19 5.93
N ARG A 252 -13.34 29.25 4.83
CA ARG A 252 -12.86 28.07 4.12
C ARG A 252 -11.40 27.82 4.46
N ILE A 253 -11.13 26.77 5.21
CA ILE A 253 -9.78 26.23 5.36
C ILE A 253 -9.56 25.24 4.21
N ALA A 254 -8.66 25.58 3.28
CA ALA A 254 -8.35 24.73 2.13
C ALA A 254 -7.12 23.86 2.46
N ILE A 255 -7.36 22.60 2.82
CA ILE A 255 -6.28 21.61 2.96
C ILE A 255 -5.95 21.09 1.56
N ARG A 256 -4.87 21.60 0.94
CA ARG A 256 -4.31 21.02 -0.30
C ARG A 256 -3.27 19.96 0.04
N HIS A 257 -3.24 18.92 -0.79
CA HIS A 257 -2.07 18.06 -0.93
C HIS A 257 -1.09 18.73 -1.89
N ASP A 258 0.15 18.93 -1.45
CA ASP A 258 1.19 19.67 -2.15
C ASP A 258 1.69 18.95 -3.42
N PRO A 259 1.65 19.59 -4.61
CA PRO A 259 2.62 19.37 -5.66
C PRO A 259 3.68 20.47 -5.60
N ARG A 260 4.93 20.08 -5.32
CA ARG A 260 6.11 20.93 -5.15
C ARG A 260 6.13 22.16 -6.09
N PRO A 261 6.57 23.34 -5.62
CA PRO A 261 6.89 24.45 -6.50
C PRO A 261 8.24 24.22 -7.20
N ALA A 262 8.27 24.53 -8.50
CA ALA A 262 9.51 24.67 -9.27
C ALA A 262 10.29 25.88 -8.75
N THR A 263 11.52 25.67 -8.30
CA THR A 263 12.50 26.74 -8.12
C THR A 263 13.59 26.59 -9.18
N SER A 264 13.74 27.64 -9.96
CA SER A 264 14.86 27.91 -10.84
C SER A 264 16.13 28.15 -10.03
N SER A 265 17.16 27.35 -10.26
CA SER A 265 18.54 27.81 -10.14
C SER A 265 19.34 27.32 -11.36
N THR A 266 19.72 28.30 -12.17
CA THR A 266 20.71 28.27 -13.23
C THR A 266 22.01 27.66 -12.73
N GLY A 267 22.63 26.74 -13.49
CA GLY A 267 24.01 26.32 -13.22
C GLY A 267 24.35 24.86 -13.53
N CYS A 268 24.14 24.40 -14.76
CA CYS A 268 25.17 23.65 -15.49
C CYS A 268 24.71 23.52 -16.94
N ALA A 269 25.34 24.31 -17.80
CA ALA A 269 25.27 24.14 -19.23
C ALA A 269 25.85 22.78 -19.63
N GLU A 270 25.42 22.32 -20.80
CA GLU A 270 26.17 21.41 -21.67
C GLU A 270 25.93 19.90 -21.49
N ALA A 271 24.72 19.47 -21.85
CA ALA A 271 24.52 18.19 -22.51
C ALA A 271 23.84 18.42 -23.86
N ALA A 272 24.61 18.37 -24.96
CA ALA A 272 24.25 17.69 -26.21
C ALA A 272 25.12 18.17 -27.39
N SER A 273 26.07 17.35 -27.83
CA SER A 273 25.91 16.57 -29.06
C SER A 273 27.28 16.19 -29.61
N ARG A 274 27.49 14.89 -29.84
CA ARG A 274 27.70 14.37 -31.19
C ARG A 274 27.78 12.85 -31.16
N ARG A 275 27.02 12.27 -32.07
CA ARG A 275 27.05 10.87 -32.48
C ARG A 275 28.43 10.49 -33.03
N SER A 276 28.64 9.17 -33.06
CA SER A 276 29.40 8.38 -34.06
C SER A 276 30.92 8.23 -33.89
N GLY A 277 31.38 6.97 -34.01
CA GLY A 277 32.79 6.54 -34.14
C GLY A 277 33.18 5.48 -33.09
N LEU A 278 32.93 4.17 -33.28
CA LEU A 278 33.83 3.23 -33.96
C LEU A 278 35.33 3.38 -33.58
N ARG A 279 35.83 2.47 -32.71
CA ARG A 279 37.19 1.86 -32.67
C ARG A 279 37.34 1.08 -31.33
N GLN A 280 37.36 -0.25 -31.33
CA GLN A 280 38.56 -1.10 -31.37
C GLN A 280 39.78 -0.57 -30.59
N GLY A 281 40.26 -1.33 -29.60
CA GLY A 281 41.60 -1.14 -29.03
C GLY A 281 41.83 -1.72 -27.65
N THR A 282 42.25 -2.99 -27.62
CA THR A 282 43.14 -3.70 -26.67
C THR A 282 43.91 -2.95 -25.56
N ARG A 283 44.23 -3.73 -24.51
CA ARG A 283 45.23 -3.58 -23.39
C ARG A 283 44.65 -2.89 -22.14
N ARG A 284 44.84 -3.40 -20.93
CA ARG A 284 45.82 -4.33 -20.36
C ARG A 284 45.19 -5.08 -19.18
#